data_AF-A0A819F0K2-F1
#
_entry.id   AF-A0A819F0K2-F1
#
_cell.length_a   1.000
_cell.length_b   1.000
_cell.length_c   1.000
_cell.angle_alpha   90.00
_cell.angle_beta   90.00
_cell.angle_gamma   90.00
#
_symmetry.space_group_name_H-M   'P 1'
#
loop_
_entity.id
_entity.type
_entity.pdbx_description
1 polymer ?
#
loop_
_entity_poly.entity_id
_entity_poly.type
_entity_poly.pdbx_seq_one_letter_code
_entity_poly.pdbx_strand_id
1 'polypeptide(L)'
;ELKSRNNETSFDETLHQLKHDSTALTNHIVNLLITQIEGNLKDEIVYYRKIEALFPIISILFNDQTKVEIFVQIEINKEQSLNDSKSQESLHGIHDIERLLIYVRCPPIFQHLLTFIRTWAQHVGLYGQVYGYLGGYSWAILCAYICHTYLSPIKSLSSIEHFSIDEFFSLVQQFFTTFAKFNWSSQPFRLYSKSYKQKTLSEKLSVHNRGAMRIISPSPPYNNTGRSTINSTRDFIIQGFQRVLQLFDTINTITLEDKINALKQILELNNDFPNEKTKSLVQLTLTSVNSSELDEWIGWMKSRLAHFINDCEEECHLVIQTQNSIEYRLNNTEALYSIAFQLDPQTLIQHRNFSNCLKKFLDQFNLCPNRKESMKISHKIISIDDWKLEQMQPKPQRIIK
;
A
#
# COMPACT_ATOMS: atom_id res chain seq x y z
N GLU A 1 -6.54 -3.90 30.35
CA GLU A 1 -6.79 -2.74 31.24
C GLU A 1 -8.26 -2.44 31.50
N LEU A 2 -9.18 -2.43 30.51
CA LEU A 2 -10.60 -2.16 30.77
C LEU A 2 -11.33 -3.28 31.53
N LYS A 3 -11.04 -4.56 31.27
CA LYS A 3 -11.65 -5.70 32.00
C LYS A 3 -11.06 -5.99 33.38
N SER A 4 -9.82 -5.59 33.64
CA SER A 4 -9.23 -5.71 34.98
C SER A 4 -9.88 -4.79 36.02
N ARG A 5 -10.76 -3.86 35.59
CA ARG A 5 -11.58 -3.03 36.47
C ARG A 5 -12.86 -3.74 36.96
N ASN A 6 -13.29 -4.82 36.32
CA ASN A 6 -14.59 -5.45 36.59
C ASN A 6 -14.54 -6.75 37.42
N ASN A 7 -13.37 -7.17 37.93
CA ASN A 7 -13.22 -8.40 38.74
C ASN A 7 -13.91 -9.65 38.13
N GLU A 8 -13.92 -9.79 36.81
CA GLU A 8 -14.43 -11.00 36.14
C GLU A 8 -13.29 -12.01 35.99
N THR A 9 -13.29 -13.05 36.84
CA THR A 9 -12.33 -14.18 36.79
C THR A 9 -12.49 -15.07 35.55
N SER A 10 -13.63 -15.01 34.85
CA SER A 10 -13.94 -15.88 33.70
C SER A 10 -13.10 -15.59 32.46
N PHE A 11 -12.61 -14.35 32.30
CA PHE A 11 -11.79 -13.97 31.15
C PHE A 11 -10.44 -14.68 31.18
N ASP A 12 -9.78 -14.66 32.34
CA ASP A 12 -8.48 -15.30 32.54
C ASP A 12 -8.59 -16.83 32.47
N GLU A 13 -9.71 -17.41 32.95
CA GLU A 13 -10.00 -18.85 32.80
C GLU A 13 -10.20 -19.25 31.33
N THR A 14 -10.95 -18.47 30.56
CA THR A 14 -11.19 -18.74 29.13
C THR A 14 -9.89 -18.60 28.34
N LEU A 15 -9.09 -17.57 28.62
CA LEU A 15 -7.77 -17.38 28.01
C LEU A 15 -6.84 -18.55 28.36
N HIS A 16 -6.87 -19.01 29.61
CA HIS A 16 -6.06 -20.12 30.10
C HIS A 16 -6.50 -21.48 29.51
N GLN A 17 -7.79 -21.67 29.21
CA GLN A 17 -8.27 -22.87 28.51
C GLN A 17 -7.88 -22.87 27.03
N LEU A 18 -7.91 -21.70 26.38
CA LEU A 18 -7.58 -21.54 24.97
C LEU A 18 -6.09 -21.38 24.68
N LYS A 19 -5.23 -21.38 25.73
CA LYS A 19 -3.77 -21.20 25.62
C LYS A 19 -3.03 -22.31 24.86
N HIS A 20 -3.72 -23.31 24.30
CA HIS A 20 -3.07 -24.34 23.49
C HIS A 20 -3.61 -24.39 22.06
N ASP A 21 -4.57 -23.53 21.72
CA ASP A 21 -5.17 -23.44 20.39
C ASP A 21 -5.10 -21.99 19.89
N SER A 22 -4.10 -21.70 19.06
CA SER A 22 -3.87 -20.37 18.49
C SER A 22 -5.06 -19.85 17.68
N THR A 23 -5.77 -20.75 16.99
CA THR A 23 -6.89 -20.39 16.13
C THR A 23 -8.13 -20.05 16.97
N ALA A 24 -8.45 -20.87 17.96
CA ALA A 24 -9.55 -20.61 18.87
C ALA A 24 -9.31 -19.33 19.70
N LEU A 25 -8.07 -19.13 20.18
CA LEU A 25 -7.70 -17.92 20.92
C LEU A 25 -7.75 -16.68 20.02
N THR A 26 -7.26 -16.76 18.78
CA THR A 26 -7.32 -15.65 17.81
C THR A 26 -8.77 -15.28 17.52
N ASN A 27 -9.63 -16.25 17.26
CA ASN A 27 -11.06 -16.00 17.06
C ASN A 27 -11.72 -15.41 18.31
N HIS A 28 -11.33 -15.85 19.50
CA HIS A 28 -11.85 -15.29 20.75
C HIS A 28 -11.48 -13.81 20.91
N ILE A 29 -10.22 -13.43 20.66
CA ILE A 29 -9.81 -12.01 20.71
C ILE A 29 -10.48 -11.19 19.62
N VAL A 30 -10.59 -11.71 18.39
CA VAL A 30 -11.32 -11.02 17.33
C VAL A 30 -12.76 -10.73 17.74
N ASN A 31 -13.45 -11.71 18.34
CA ASN A 31 -14.82 -11.53 18.81
C ASN A 31 -14.89 -10.48 19.94
N LEU A 32 -13.94 -10.50 20.88
CA LEU A 32 -13.87 -9.49 21.94
C LEU A 32 -13.66 -8.08 21.38
N LEU A 33 -12.76 -7.92 20.42
CA LEU A 33 -12.52 -6.65 19.75
C LEU A 33 -13.78 -6.17 19.04
N ILE A 34 -14.47 -7.06 18.32
CA ILE A 34 -15.75 -6.74 17.68
C ILE A 34 -16.79 -6.29 18.71
N THR A 35 -16.96 -7.00 19.82
CA THR A 35 -17.90 -6.60 20.88
C THR A 35 -17.55 -5.23 21.46
N GLN A 36 -16.26 -4.89 21.60
CA GLN A 36 -15.86 -3.56 22.05
C GLN A 36 -16.14 -2.47 21.00
N ILE A 37 -15.95 -2.77 19.72
CA ILE A 37 -16.26 -1.87 18.62
C ILE A 37 -17.78 -1.60 18.59
N GLU A 38 -18.59 -2.64 18.70
CA GLU A 38 -20.06 -2.54 18.75
C GLU A 38 -20.60 -1.85 20.00
N GLY A 39 -19.90 -1.96 21.13
CA GLY A 39 -20.30 -1.37 22.40
C GLY A 39 -19.89 0.09 22.54
N ASN A 40 -18.61 0.39 22.34
CA ASN A 40 -18.02 1.68 22.70
C ASN A 40 -17.81 2.61 21.51
N LEU A 41 -17.66 2.08 20.30
CA LEU A 41 -17.29 2.86 19.10
C LEU A 41 -18.43 2.94 18.08
N LYS A 42 -19.62 2.43 18.41
CA LYS A 42 -20.75 2.32 17.47
C LYS A 42 -21.16 3.64 16.85
N ASP A 43 -21.10 4.72 17.62
CA ASP A 43 -21.49 6.06 17.16
C ASP A 43 -20.37 6.76 16.37
N GLU A 44 -19.14 6.25 16.42
CA GLU A 44 -17.96 6.82 15.77
C GLU A 44 -17.61 6.12 14.43
N ILE A 45 -18.20 4.95 14.17
CA ILE A 45 -17.92 4.13 13.00
C ILE A 45 -19.08 4.13 12.01
N VAL A 46 -18.74 4.18 10.72
CA VAL A 46 -19.69 3.95 9.62
C VAL A 46 -19.98 2.45 9.51
N TYR A 47 -18.93 1.63 9.52
CA TYR A 47 -19.04 0.17 9.55
C TYR A 47 -17.74 -0.47 10.02
N TYR A 48 -17.83 -1.74 10.42
CA TYR A 48 -16.68 -2.62 10.55
C TYR A 48 -16.94 -3.93 9.80
N ARG A 49 -15.87 -4.61 9.37
CA ARG A 49 -15.92 -5.89 8.68
C ARG A 49 -14.79 -6.79 9.16
N LYS A 50 -15.12 -8.05 9.48
CA LYS A 50 -14.15 -9.14 9.60
C LYS A 50 -13.84 -9.67 8.20
N ILE A 51 -12.58 -9.62 7.80
CA ILE A 51 -12.09 -10.20 6.55
C ILE A 51 -11.39 -11.51 6.90
N GLU A 52 -11.91 -12.60 6.35
CA GLU A 52 -11.27 -13.92 6.42
C GLU A 52 -10.06 -13.93 5.47
N ALA A 53 -8.94 -13.44 5.98
CA ALA A 53 -7.63 -13.63 5.39
C ALA A 53 -6.87 -14.69 6.20
N LEU A 54 -5.63 -14.98 5.78
CA LEU A 54 -4.73 -15.88 6.50
C LEU A 54 -4.67 -15.58 8.01
N PHE A 55 -4.67 -14.29 8.35
CA PHE A 55 -4.91 -13.79 9.69
C PHE A 55 -6.17 -12.93 9.66
N PRO A 56 -7.08 -13.07 10.63
CA PRO A 56 -8.28 -12.24 10.68
C PRO A 56 -7.92 -10.76 10.67
N ILE A 57 -8.51 -10.01 9.73
CA ILE A 57 -8.39 -8.55 9.66
C ILE A 57 -9.73 -7.95 10.07
N ILE A 58 -9.72 -7.01 11.00
CA ILE A 58 -10.88 -6.18 11.32
C ILE A 58 -10.67 -4.84 10.62
N SER A 59 -11.42 -4.61 9.54
CA SER A 59 -11.45 -3.33 8.83
C SER A 59 -12.54 -2.46 9.46
N ILE A 60 -12.19 -1.26 9.88
CA ILE A 60 -13.09 -0.27 10.50
C ILE A 60 -13.06 0.99 9.64
N LEU A 61 -14.22 1.54 9.33
CA LEU A 61 -14.36 2.87 8.74
C LEU A 61 -15.00 3.80 9.76
N PHE A 62 -14.30 4.87 10.12
CA PHE A 62 -14.78 5.91 11.01
C PHE A 62 -15.57 6.98 10.25
N ASN A 63 -16.42 7.74 10.97
CA ASN A 63 -17.28 8.78 10.38
C ASN A 63 -16.50 9.88 9.65
N ASP A 64 -15.28 10.15 10.10
CA ASP A 64 -14.32 11.08 9.49
C ASP A 64 -13.66 10.52 8.22
N GLN A 65 -14.12 9.37 7.72
CA GLN A 65 -13.57 8.62 6.58
C GLN A 65 -12.20 7.98 6.85
N THR A 66 -11.72 7.97 8.10
CA THR A 66 -10.51 7.26 8.46
C THR A 66 -10.77 5.75 8.40
N LYS A 67 -9.97 5.04 7.58
CA LYS A 67 -9.99 3.58 7.50
C LYS A 67 -8.86 2.97 8.33
N VAL A 68 -9.20 2.07 9.24
CA VAL A 68 -8.26 1.32 10.08
C VAL A 68 -8.39 -0.17 9.79
N GLU A 69 -7.27 -0.85 9.59
CA GLU A 69 -7.23 -2.31 9.42
C GLU A 69 -6.41 -2.91 10.58
N ILE A 70 -7.08 -3.64 11.47
CA ILE A 70 -6.47 -4.30 12.63
C ILE A 70 -6.17 -5.74 12.26
N PHE A 71 -4.91 -6.12 12.36
CA PHE A 71 -4.46 -7.49 12.19
C PHE A 71 -4.39 -8.16 13.55
N VAL A 72 -5.13 -9.26 13.74
CA VAL A 72 -5.12 -9.99 15.00
C VAL A 72 -4.37 -11.31 14.80
N GLN A 73 -3.25 -11.44 15.49
CA GLN A 73 -2.48 -12.67 15.54
C GLN A 73 -2.01 -12.92 16.96
N ILE A 74 -2.27 -14.13 17.48
CA ILE A 74 -1.85 -14.53 18.82
C ILE A 74 -0.94 -15.73 18.71
N GLU A 75 0.29 -15.58 19.19
CA GLU A 75 1.23 -16.68 19.34
C GLU A 75 1.04 -17.34 20.69
N ILE A 76 0.91 -18.66 20.71
CA ILE A 76 0.90 -19.41 21.97
C ILE A 76 2.09 -20.34 22.16
N ASN A 77 2.83 -20.65 21.08
CA ASN A 77 4.11 -21.34 21.16
C ASN A 77 4.98 -20.96 19.95
N LYS A 78 6.19 -20.46 20.21
CA LYS A 78 7.18 -20.17 19.16
C LYS A 78 7.54 -21.40 18.33
N GLU A 79 7.39 -22.62 18.85
CA GLU A 79 7.79 -23.86 18.16
C GLU A 79 6.72 -24.42 17.22
N GLN A 80 5.43 -24.17 17.47
CA GLN A 80 4.34 -24.65 16.59
C GLN A 80 4.06 -23.70 15.41
N SER A 81 4.40 -22.41 15.52
CA SER A 81 4.29 -21.46 14.39
C SER A 81 5.36 -21.68 13.30
N LEU A 82 6.34 -22.56 13.53
CA LEU A 82 7.39 -22.86 12.55
C LEU A 82 6.93 -23.70 11.35
N ASN A 83 5.80 -24.40 11.42
CA ASN A 83 5.42 -25.38 10.38
C ASN A 83 4.54 -24.82 9.25
N ASP A 84 3.92 -23.65 9.43
CA ASP A 84 3.13 -22.99 8.39
C ASP A 84 3.89 -21.81 7.77
N SER A 85 4.37 -21.99 6.53
CA SER A 85 5.12 -20.97 5.78
C SER A 85 4.39 -19.62 5.69
N LYS A 86 3.07 -19.65 5.60
CA LYS A 86 2.23 -18.47 5.56
C LYS A 86 2.16 -17.76 6.92
N SER A 87 2.10 -18.52 8.01
CA SER A 87 2.08 -17.95 9.37
C SER A 87 3.40 -17.28 9.72
N GLN A 88 4.49 -17.84 9.23
CA GLN A 88 5.81 -17.21 9.31
C GLN A 88 5.85 -15.85 8.58
N GLU A 89 5.31 -15.73 7.36
CA GLU A 89 5.36 -14.47 6.60
C GLU A 89 4.69 -13.28 7.33
N SER A 90 3.57 -13.50 8.01
CA SER A 90 2.90 -12.42 8.77
C SER A 90 3.58 -12.11 10.10
N LEU A 91 4.14 -13.12 10.79
CA LEU A 91 4.99 -12.90 11.96
C LEU A 91 6.22 -12.07 11.62
N HIS A 92 6.87 -12.40 10.49
CA HIS A 92 7.96 -11.59 9.98
C HIS A 92 7.50 -10.16 9.73
N GLY A 93 6.31 -9.94 9.18
CA GLY A 93 5.74 -8.59 8.98
C GLY A 93 5.61 -7.78 10.27
N ILE A 94 5.04 -8.35 11.33
CA ILE A 94 4.87 -7.67 12.63
C ILE A 94 6.23 -7.38 13.27
N HIS A 95 7.09 -8.40 13.37
CA HIS A 95 8.42 -8.23 13.96
C HIS A 95 9.30 -7.26 13.17
N ASP A 96 9.17 -7.23 11.84
CA ASP A 96 9.91 -6.29 11.00
C ASP A 96 9.43 -4.85 11.21
N ILE A 97 8.14 -4.63 11.49
CA ILE A 97 7.61 -3.32 11.88
C ILE A 97 8.10 -2.93 13.28
N GLU A 98 8.00 -3.82 14.27
CA GLU A 98 8.49 -3.56 15.64
C GLU A 98 9.97 -3.21 15.64
N ARG A 99 10.77 -3.97 14.89
CA ARG A 99 12.20 -3.70 14.74
C ARG A 99 12.44 -2.36 14.05
N LEU A 100 11.70 -2.02 13.00
CA LEU A 100 11.78 -0.69 12.39
C LEU A 100 11.53 0.41 13.44
N LEU A 101 10.54 0.27 14.31
CA LEU A 101 10.23 1.26 15.35
C LEU A 101 11.36 1.44 16.37
N ILE A 102 12.04 0.36 16.77
CA ILE A 102 13.24 0.42 17.64
C ILE A 102 14.32 1.32 16.99
N TYR A 103 14.34 1.38 15.67
CA TYR A 103 15.35 2.08 14.90
C TYR A 103 14.99 3.51 14.47
N VAL A 104 13.73 3.89 14.62
CA VAL A 104 13.26 5.23 14.28
C VAL A 104 13.82 6.24 15.28
N ARG A 105 14.55 7.24 14.78
CA ARG A 105 14.93 8.41 15.58
C ARG A 105 13.74 9.37 15.66
N CYS A 106 13.40 9.81 16.88
CA CYS A 106 12.27 10.69 17.16
C CYS A 106 10.95 10.17 16.51
N PRO A 107 10.26 9.21 17.16
CA PRO A 107 9.02 8.65 16.61
C PRO A 107 7.96 9.69 16.18
N PRO A 108 7.75 10.81 16.90
CA PRO A 108 6.80 11.84 16.46
C PRO A 108 7.15 12.45 15.09
N ILE A 109 8.39 12.90 14.87
CA ILE A 109 8.75 13.54 13.59
C ILE A 109 8.75 12.53 12.44
N PHE A 110 9.15 11.28 12.71
CA PHE A 110 9.05 10.19 11.75
C PHE A 110 7.60 9.96 11.32
N GLN A 111 6.64 9.93 12.25
CA GLN A 111 5.22 9.77 11.93
C GLN A 111 4.70 10.91 11.06
N HIS A 112 5.10 12.16 11.34
CA HIS A 112 4.73 13.30 10.50
C HIS A 112 5.33 13.20 9.09
N LEU A 113 6.62 12.85 8.98
CA LEU A 113 7.28 12.68 7.68
C LEU A 113 6.64 11.54 6.88
N LEU A 114 6.43 10.38 7.50
CA LEU A 114 5.78 9.24 6.88
C LEU A 114 4.36 9.58 6.43
N THR A 115 3.60 10.30 7.26
CA THR A 115 2.24 10.75 6.91
C THR A 115 2.29 11.68 5.70
N PHE A 116 3.15 12.70 5.71
CA PHE A 116 3.31 13.63 4.59
C PHE A 116 3.68 12.92 3.29
N ILE A 117 4.71 12.06 3.32
CA ILE A 117 5.17 11.32 2.14
C ILE A 117 4.11 10.33 1.65
N ARG A 118 3.40 9.66 2.56
CA ARG A 118 2.32 8.75 2.19
C ARG A 118 1.16 9.49 1.53
N THR A 119 0.74 10.63 2.10
CA THR A 119 -0.32 11.47 1.54
C THR A 119 0.07 11.98 0.15
N TRP A 120 1.31 12.49 0.00
CA TRP A 120 1.85 12.85 -1.31
C TRP A 120 1.75 11.69 -2.30
N ALA A 121 2.31 10.52 -1.96
CA ALA A 121 2.34 9.35 -2.84
C ALA A 121 0.93 8.87 -3.21
N GLN A 122 -0.04 8.97 -2.29
CA GLN A 122 -1.43 8.64 -2.56
C GLN A 122 -2.07 9.64 -3.55
N HIS A 123 -1.86 10.94 -3.35
CA HIS A 123 -2.40 11.98 -4.23
C HIS A 123 -1.83 11.92 -5.65
N VAL A 124 -0.52 11.72 -5.80
CA VAL A 124 0.12 11.66 -7.12
C VAL A 124 0.00 10.29 -7.83
N GLY A 125 -0.71 9.32 -7.24
CA GLY A 125 -0.95 8.05 -7.91
C GLY A 125 0.12 6.96 -7.70
N LEU A 126 1.10 7.16 -6.81
CA LEU A 126 2.32 6.35 -6.67
C LEU A 126 2.34 5.47 -5.42
N TYR A 127 1.17 5.23 -4.80
CA TYR A 127 1.01 4.42 -3.60
C TYR A 127 0.21 3.14 -3.87
N GLY A 128 0.69 2.02 -3.32
CA GLY A 128 -0.07 0.78 -3.26
C GLY A 128 0.65 -0.40 -3.92
N GLN A 129 1.08 -1.35 -3.09
CA GLN A 129 1.77 -2.57 -3.51
C GLN A 129 0.94 -3.41 -4.49
N VAL A 130 -0.38 -3.42 -4.31
CA VAL A 130 -1.33 -4.12 -5.17
C VAL A 130 -1.31 -3.60 -6.62
N TYR A 131 -1.06 -2.29 -6.79
CA TYR A 131 -1.04 -1.63 -8.09
C TYR A 131 0.37 -1.59 -8.70
N GLY A 132 1.33 -2.29 -8.10
CA GLY A 132 2.73 -2.30 -8.54
C GLY A 132 3.57 -1.14 -8.01
N TYR A 133 3.05 -0.30 -7.10
CA TYR A 133 3.84 0.76 -6.48
C TYR A 133 4.38 0.34 -5.09
N LEU A 134 4.98 1.28 -4.36
CA LEU A 134 5.44 1.02 -3.00
C LEU A 134 4.26 0.97 -2.01
N GLY A 135 4.29 -0.01 -1.11
CA GLY A 135 3.38 -0.10 0.04
C GLY A 135 3.87 0.70 1.24
N GLY A 136 3.02 0.87 2.25
CA GLY A 136 3.30 1.70 3.43
C GLY A 136 4.60 1.35 4.16
N TYR A 137 4.94 0.06 4.29
CA TYR A 137 6.18 -0.36 4.95
C TYR A 137 7.44 0.06 4.18
N SER A 138 7.39 0.06 2.83
CA SER A 138 8.51 0.55 2.02
C SER A 138 8.74 2.04 2.24
N TRP A 139 7.67 2.85 2.22
CA TRP A 139 7.74 4.28 2.52
C TRP A 139 8.26 4.55 3.95
N ALA A 140 7.86 3.72 4.91
CA ALA A 140 8.33 3.80 6.30
C ALA A 140 9.84 3.59 6.41
N ILE A 141 10.40 2.59 5.72
CA ILE A 141 11.85 2.35 5.70
C ILE A 141 12.60 3.57 5.12
N LEU A 142 12.10 4.13 4.01
CA LEU A 142 12.70 5.32 3.39
C LEU A 142 12.65 6.54 4.32
N CYS A 143 11.52 6.78 4.98
CA CYS A 143 11.37 7.88 5.94
C CYS A 143 12.26 7.68 7.18
N ALA A 144 12.35 6.45 7.70
CA ALA A 144 13.20 6.11 8.83
C ALA A 144 14.68 6.40 8.53
N TYR A 145 15.14 6.14 7.30
CA TYR A 145 16.49 6.49 6.87
C TYR A 145 16.73 8.00 6.87
N ILE A 146 15.77 8.78 6.37
CA ILE A 146 15.88 10.24 6.37
C ILE A 146 15.96 10.77 7.80
N CYS A 147 15.08 10.31 8.69
CA CYS A 147 15.16 10.66 10.11
C CYS A 147 16.51 10.23 10.73
N HIS A 148 17.00 9.04 10.43
CA HIS A 148 18.27 8.55 10.97
C HIS A 148 19.48 9.36 10.46
N THR A 149 19.45 9.78 9.21
CA THR A 149 20.59 10.42 8.54
C THR A 149 20.66 11.92 8.86
N TYR A 150 19.51 12.59 8.87
CA TYR A 150 19.45 14.06 8.92
C TYR A 150 19.05 14.62 10.30
N LEU A 151 18.58 13.79 11.24
CA LEU A 151 18.36 14.23 12.61
C LEU A 151 19.59 14.02 13.49
N SER A 152 19.94 15.07 14.24
CA SER A 152 20.95 15.00 15.30
C SER A 152 20.54 13.97 16.37
N PRO A 153 21.50 13.19 16.93
CA PRO A 153 21.23 12.28 18.04
C PRO A 153 20.60 12.96 19.26
N ILE A 154 20.86 14.25 19.50
CA ILE A 154 20.29 14.98 20.64
C ILE A 154 18.78 15.20 20.45
N LYS A 155 18.32 15.40 19.21
CA LYS A 155 16.90 15.58 18.87
C LYS A 155 16.12 14.27 18.79
N SER A 156 16.77 13.11 18.93
CA SER A 156 16.05 11.84 18.91
C SER A 156 15.19 11.63 20.16
N LEU A 157 15.40 12.43 21.21
CA LEU A 157 14.71 12.37 22.51
C LEU A 157 13.71 13.52 22.73
N SER A 158 13.62 14.48 21.80
CA SER A 158 12.77 15.65 21.96
C SER A 158 11.32 15.36 21.56
N SER A 159 10.36 16.00 22.26
CA SER A 159 8.95 16.04 21.86
C SER A 159 8.77 16.77 20.52
N ILE A 160 7.60 16.62 19.90
CA ILE A 160 7.27 17.27 18.63
C ILE A 160 7.29 18.80 18.72
N GLU A 161 7.03 19.36 19.91
CA GLU A 161 7.02 20.81 20.16
C GLU A 161 8.38 21.48 19.95
N HIS A 162 9.46 20.69 19.95
CA HIS A 162 10.81 21.15 19.69
C HIS A 162 11.22 21.07 18.22
N PHE A 163 10.34 20.59 17.34
CA PHE A 163 10.59 20.54 15.90
C PHE A 163 10.00 21.75 15.20
N SER A 164 10.85 22.53 14.54
CA SER A 164 10.39 23.65 13.73
C SER A 164 9.92 23.18 12.36
N ILE A 165 9.05 23.96 11.73
CA ILE A 165 8.64 23.71 10.35
C ILE A 165 9.83 23.78 9.38
N ASP A 166 10.87 24.56 9.69
CA ASP A 166 12.10 24.62 8.89
C ASP A 166 12.82 23.27 8.86
N GLU A 167 12.87 22.60 10.01
CA GLU A 167 13.50 21.28 10.13
C GLU A 167 12.66 20.22 9.43
N PHE A 168 11.34 20.26 9.60
CA PHE A 168 10.43 19.37 8.89
C PHE A 168 10.54 19.55 7.38
N PHE A 169 10.52 20.79 6.90
CA PHE A 169 10.73 21.13 5.49
C PHE A 169 12.06 20.58 4.98
N SER A 170 13.13 20.74 5.76
CA SER A 170 14.45 20.19 5.41
C SER A 170 14.41 18.66 5.26
N LEU A 171 13.75 17.93 6.15
CA LEU A 171 13.60 16.47 6.03
C LEU A 171 12.84 16.09 4.74
N VAL A 172 11.76 16.80 4.41
CA VAL A 172 11.01 16.57 3.18
C VAL A 172 11.90 16.82 1.95
N GLN A 173 12.64 17.92 1.92
CA GLN A 173 13.58 18.23 0.85
C GLN A 173 14.67 17.17 0.71
N GLN A 174 15.24 16.71 1.84
CA GLN A 174 16.25 15.65 1.86
C GLN A 174 15.69 14.31 1.40
N PHE A 175 14.44 13.99 1.74
CA PHE A 175 13.76 12.78 1.25
C PHE A 175 13.74 12.75 -0.28
N PHE A 176 13.17 13.78 -0.91
CA PHE A 176 13.06 13.83 -2.37
C PHE A 176 14.43 13.90 -3.04
N THR A 177 15.37 14.68 -2.49
CA THR A 177 16.73 14.81 -3.03
C THR A 177 17.48 13.49 -2.99
N THR A 178 17.40 12.77 -1.88
CA THR A 178 18.08 11.49 -1.69
C THR A 178 17.54 10.46 -2.68
N PHE A 179 16.22 10.29 -2.73
CA PHE A 179 15.60 9.19 -3.47
C PHE A 179 15.42 9.46 -4.96
N ALA A 180 15.40 10.72 -5.41
CA ALA A 180 15.49 11.04 -6.83
C ALA A 180 16.89 10.75 -7.41
N LYS A 181 17.95 10.90 -6.61
CA LYS A 181 19.35 10.70 -7.03
C LYS A 181 19.86 9.28 -6.80
N PHE A 182 19.14 8.48 -6.02
CA PHE A 182 19.53 7.11 -5.72
C PHE A 182 19.48 6.22 -6.96
N ASN A 183 20.50 5.36 -7.12
CA ASN A 183 20.62 4.47 -8.27
C ASN A 183 19.76 3.19 -8.08
N TRP A 184 18.45 3.33 -8.30
CA TRP A 184 17.47 2.26 -8.11
C TRP A 184 17.63 1.06 -9.06
N SER A 185 18.29 1.22 -10.20
CA SER A 185 18.44 0.13 -11.19
C SER A 185 19.52 -0.87 -10.82
N SER A 186 20.53 -0.46 -10.05
CA SER A 186 21.70 -1.30 -9.77
C SER A 186 21.99 -1.50 -8.28
N GLN A 187 21.42 -0.67 -7.39
CA GLN A 187 21.71 -0.73 -5.97
C GLN A 187 20.46 -1.02 -5.14
N PRO A 188 20.46 -2.05 -4.28
CA PRO A 188 19.43 -2.20 -3.27
C PRO A 188 19.60 -1.17 -2.16
N PHE A 189 18.52 -0.48 -1.83
CA PHE A 189 18.46 0.43 -0.70
C PHE A 189 18.41 -0.35 0.61
N ARG A 190 19.24 0.05 1.57
CA ARG A 190 19.29 -0.51 2.92
C ARG A 190 19.24 0.64 3.91
N LEU A 191 18.45 0.46 4.97
CA LEU A 191 18.39 1.42 6.09
C LEU A 191 19.78 1.65 6.72
N TYR A 192 20.66 0.64 6.69
CA TYR A 192 22.03 0.70 7.22
C TYR A 192 23.08 0.40 6.17
N SER A 193 24.18 1.15 6.25
CA SER A 193 25.43 0.90 5.52
C SER A 193 26.05 -0.46 5.91
N LYS A 194 26.87 -1.02 5.01
CA LYS A 194 27.52 -2.35 5.03
C LYS A 194 28.41 -2.67 6.26
N SER A 195 28.44 -1.82 7.29
CA SER A 195 29.29 -1.97 8.49
C SER A 195 28.74 -2.93 9.54
N TYR A 196 27.43 -3.23 9.53
CA TYR A 196 26.89 -4.35 10.30
C TYR A 196 27.07 -5.64 9.50
N LYS A 197 28.04 -6.46 9.91
CA LYS A 197 28.43 -7.79 9.41
C LYS A 197 27.27 -8.59 8.77
N GLN A 198 26.95 -8.29 7.51
CA GLN A 198 26.10 -9.08 6.63
C GLN A 198 26.89 -9.42 5.38
N LYS A 199 28.01 -10.10 5.61
CA LYS A 199 28.74 -10.83 4.57
C LYS A 199 28.30 -12.29 4.54
N THR A 200 27.02 -12.60 4.80
CA THR A 200 26.53 -13.98 4.80
C THR A 200 25.01 -14.01 4.62
N LEU A 201 24.57 -13.93 3.37
CA LEU A 201 23.76 -14.99 2.75
C LEU A 201 23.69 -14.60 1.27
N SER A 202 24.30 -15.45 0.43
CA SER A 202 24.44 -15.28 -1.01
C SER A 202 23.33 -14.47 -1.68
N GLU A 203 23.70 -13.39 -2.36
CA GLU A 203 22.92 -12.65 -3.37
C GLU A 203 22.62 -13.51 -4.61
N LYS A 204 22.35 -14.81 -4.42
CA LYS A 204 21.71 -15.64 -5.43
C LYS A 204 20.25 -15.21 -5.47
N LEU A 205 19.73 -15.06 -6.68
CA LEU A 205 18.36 -14.73 -7.07
C LEU A 205 17.32 -15.59 -6.35
N SER A 206 17.10 -15.36 -5.05
CA SER A 206 15.99 -15.97 -4.35
C SER A 206 14.71 -15.31 -4.86
N VAL A 207 13.64 -16.09 -4.94
CA VAL A 207 12.29 -15.64 -5.28
C VAL A 207 11.84 -14.44 -4.40
N HIS A 208 12.47 -14.26 -3.25
CA HIS A 208 12.24 -13.18 -2.28
C HIS A 208 12.90 -11.82 -2.63
N ASN A 209 13.68 -11.75 -3.71
CA ASN A 209 14.33 -10.53 -4.21
C ASN A 209 13.66 -9.94 -5.48
N ARG A 210 12.44 -10.37 -5.82
CA ARG A 210 11.64 -9.79 -6.92
C ARG A 210 11.40 -8.30 -6.72
N GLY A 211 11.11 -7.59 -7.81
CA GLY A 211 10.73 -6.19 -7.81
C GLY A 211 11.85 -5.23 -8.26
N ALA A 212 11.51 -4.27 -9.13
CA ALA A 212 12.46 -3.35 -9.75
C ALA A 212 13.03 -2.28 -8.79
N MET A 213 12.29 -1.93 -7.73
CA MET A 213 12.71 -0.97 -6.70
C MET A 213 13.08 -1.73 -5.43
N ARG A 214 14.38 -2.03 -5.27
CA ARG A 214 14.89 -2.89 -4.19
C ARG A 214 15.07 -2.11 -2.89
N ILE A 215 14.14 -2.28 -1.95
CA ILE A 215 14.18 -1.72 -0.60
C ILE A 215 14.23 -2.89 0.37
N ILE A 216 15.35 -3.06 1.07
CA ILE A 216 15.56 -4.24 1.90
C ILE A 216 15.04 -4.00 3.32
N SER A 217 14.22 -4.94 3.82
CA SER A 217 13.78 -4.94 5.22
C SER A 217 14.99 -4.79 6.16
N PRO A 218 14.91 -3.99 7.23
CA PRO A 218 16.02 -3.83 8.17
C PRO A 218 16.30 -5.08 9.01
N SER A 219 15.44 -6.10 8.93
CA SER A 219 15.47 -7.28 9.80
C SER A 219 15.40 -8.58 9.01
N PRO A 220 15.96 -9.70 9.54
CA PRO A 220 15.81 -11.01 8.91
C PRO A 220 14.35 -11.49 8.93
N PRO A 221 13.88 -12.13 7.85
CA PRO A 221 14.56 -12.37 6.58
C PRO A 221 14.59 -11.10 5.72
N TYR A 222 15.79 -10.65 5.33
CA TYR A 222 16.08 -9.37 4.63
C TYR A 222 15.47 -9.30 3.21
N ASN A 223 14.14 -9.23 3.14
CA ASN A 223 13.36 -9.32 1.90
C ASN A 223 13.25 -7.96 1.22
N ASN A 224 13.00 -7.98 -0.10
CA ASN A 224 12.61 -6.77 -0.80
C ASN A 224 11.16 -6.38 -0.45
N THR A 225 10.97 -5.24 0.20
CA THR A 225 9.64 -4.72 0.55
C THR A 225 8.93 -4.10 -0.66
N GLY A 226 9.70 -3.67 -1.67
CA GLY A 226 9.23 -3.18 -2.97
C GLY A 226 8.91 -4.29 -3.98
N ARG A 227 8.60 -5.50 -3.52
CA ARG A 227 8.52 -6.73 -4.36
C ARG A 227 7.56 -6.69 -5.55
N SER A 228 6.53 -5.84 -5.51
CA SER A 228 5.53 -5.73 -6.58
C SER A 228 5.88 -4.68 -7.64
N THR A 229 6.97 -3.93 -7.42
CA THR A 229 7.39 -2.92 -8.38
C THR A 229 7.95 -3.56 -9.65
N ILE A 230 7.57 -3.02 -10.78
CA ILE A 230 8.14 -3.32 -12.10
C ILE A 230 8.92 -2.09 -12.60
N ASN A 231 9.69 -2.21 -13.68
CA ASN A 231 10.52 -1.11 -14.20
C ASN A 231 9.68 0.13 -14.49
N SER A 232 8.52 -0.02 -15.13
CA SER A 232 7.60 1.08 -15.44
C SER A 232 7.19 1.82 -14.18
N THR A 233 6.72 1.10 -13.16
CA THR A 233 6.29 1.71 -11.88
C THR A 233 7.44 2.34 -11.10
N ARG A 234 8.64 1.73 -11.11
CA ARG A 234 9.85 2.33 -10.52
C ARG A 234 10.16 3.66 -11.20
N ASP A 235 10.12 3.69 -12.52
CA ASP A 235 10.44 4.88 -13.29
C ASP A 235 9.41 6.00 -13.06
N PHE A 236 8.12 5.67 -12.87
CA PHE A 236 7.11 6.65 -12.44
C PHE A 236 7.35 7.16 -11.01
N ILE A 237 7.78 6.30 -10.08
CA ILE A 237 8.14 6.73 -8.73
C ILE A 237 9.32 7.72 -8.76
N ILE A 238 10.36 7.41 -9.55
CA ILE A 238 11.52 8.29 -9.73
C ILE A 238 11.11 9.62 -10.36
N GLN A 239 10.28 9.59 -11.41
CA GLN A 239 9.72 10.80 -12.02
C GLN A 239 8.92 11.63 -11.02
N GLY A 240 8.12 11.00 -10.15
CA GLY A 240 7.42 11.66 -9.07
C GLY A 240 8.38 12.40 -8.12
N PHE A 241 9.48 11.77 -7.72
CA PHE A 241 10.50 12.44 -6.91
C PHE A 241 11.16 13.61 -7.65
N GLN A 242 11.48 13.43 -8.93
CA GLN A 242 12.09 14.47 -9.77
C GLN A 242 11.16 15.68 -9.95
N ARG A 243 9.85 15.46 -10.11
CA ARG A 243 8.85 16.51 -10.20
C ARG A 243 8.82 17.38 -8.94
N VAL A 244 8.95 16.78 -7.77
CA VAL A 244 9.05 17.54 -6.51
C VAL A 244 10.37 18.32 -6.42
N LEU A 245 11.48 17.77 -6.93
CA LEU A 245 12.73 18.53 -7.02
C LEU A 245 12.63 19.75 -7.94
N GLN A 246 12.02 19.59 -9.11
CA GLN A 246 11.75 20.69 -10.03
C GLN A 246 10.84 21.75 -9.39
N LEU A 247 9.89 21.33 -8.56
CA LEU A 247 9.06 22.26 -7.80
C LEU A 247 9.92 23.07 -6.81
N PHE A 248 10.84 22.44 -6.08
CA PHE A 248 11.76 23.16 -5.19
C PHE A 248 12.63 24.20 -5.91
N ASP A 249 12.97 23.98 -7.18
CA ASP A 249 13.75 24.93 -7.99
C ASP A 249 12.94 26.17 -8.43
N THR A 250 11.61 26.08 -8.41
CA THR A 250 10.70 27.13 -8.91
C THR A 250 9.98 27.90 -7.81
N ILE A 251 9.71 27.26 -6.67
CA ILE A 251 9.00 27.88 -5.54
C ILE A 251 9.96 28.66 -4.63
N ASN A 252 9.48 29.76 -4.07
CA ASN A 252 10.17 30.45 -3.00
C ASN A 252 10.16 29.57 -1.73
N THR A 253 11.27 29.55 -0.99
CA THR A 253 11.44 28.78 0.25
C THR A 253 12.18 29.59 1.32
N ILE A 254 12.28 30.92 1.17
CA ILE A 254 13.05 31.79 2.06
C ILE A 254 12.36 31.95 3.42
N THR A 255 11.08 32.31 3.43
CA THR A 255 10.34 32.55 4.66
C THR A 255 9.66 31.29 5.18
N LEU A 256 9.19 31.34 6.43
CA LEU A 256 8.41 30.28 7.05
C LEU A 256 7.12 29.98 6.26
N GLU A 257 6.43 31.04 5.84
CA GLU A 257 5.17 30.95 5.11
C GLU A 257 5.39 30.36 3.71
N ASP A 258 6.48 30.76 3.03
CA ASP A 258 6.87 30.19 1.75
C ASP A 258 7.09 28.67 1.85
N LYS A 259 7.76 28.20 2.91
CA LYS A 259 7.97 26.75 3.14
C LYS A 259 6.67 26.00 3.42
N ILE A 260 5.75 26.59 4.18
CA ILE A 260 4.42 26.01 4.40
C ILE A 260 3.66 25.91 3.08
N ASN A 261 3.68 26.96 2.27
CA ASN A 261 3.03 26.98 0.96
C ASN A 261 3.68 25.99 -0.01
N ALA A 262 5.00 25.81 0.04
CA ALA A 262 5.72 24.77 -0.69
C ALA A 262 5.25 23.36 -0.31
N LEU A 263 5.13 23.07 1.00
CA LEU A 263 4.62 21.78 1.47
C LEU A 263 3.19 21.50 1.00
N LYS A 264 2.33 22.51 1.00
CA LYS A 264 0.97 22.41 0.45
C LYS A 264 0.99 22.09 -1.05
N GLN A 265 1.76 22.85 -1.82
CA GLN A 265 1.89 22.62 -3.27
C GLN A 265 2.40 21.22 -3.61
N ILE A 266 3.31 20.67 -2.81
CA ILE A 266 3.75 19.26 -2.96
C ILE A 266 2.58 18.30 -2.79
N LEU A 267 1.75 18.49 -1.75
CA LEU A 267 0.57 17.65 -1.50
C LEU A 267 -0.54 17.86 -2.53
N GLU A 268 -0.58 19.00 -3.20
CA GLU A 268 -1.55 19.36 -4.23
C GLU A 268 -1.11 18.94 -5.65
N LEU A 269 0.06 18.29 -5.79
CA LEU A 269 0.50 17.79 -7.09
C LEU A 269 -0.53 16.82 -7.67
N ASN A 270 -0.93 17.10 -8.92
CA ASN A 270 -1.89 16.27 -9.64
C ASN A 270 -1.36 14.86 -9.89
N ASN A 271 -2.28 13.89 -9.88
CA ASN A 271 -2.04 12.55 -10.40
C ASN A 271 -1.93 12.59 -11.93
N ASP A 272 -0.78 12.19 -12.47
CA ASP A 272 -0.50 12.18 -13.91
C ASP A 272 -0.99 10.87 -14.58
N PHE A 273 -2.05 10.25 -14.06
CA PHE A 273 -2.69 9.09 -14.68
C PHE A 273 -3.93 9.52 -15.49
N PRO A 274 -4.05 9.12 -16.76
CA PRO A 274 -3.00 8.53 -17.61
C PRO A 274 -1.97 9.59 -18.02
N ASN A 275 -0.69 9.20 -18.16
CA ASN A 275 0.35 10.15 -18.53
C ASN A 275 0.28 10.52 -20.02
N GLU A 276 1.01 11.57 -20.41
CA GLU A 276 1.05 12.10 -21.78
C GLU A 276 1.51 11.11 -22.86
N LYS A 277 2.29 10.09 -22.48
CA LYS A 277 2.77 9.04 -23.41
C LYS A 277 1.76 7.90 -23.57
N THR A 278 0.69 7.89 -22.79
CA THR A 278 -0.36 6.87 -22.87
C THR A 278 -1.11 7.01 -24.19
N LYS A 279 -1.39 5.89 -24.84
CA LYS A 279 -2.18 5.85 -26.08
C LYS A 279 -3.45 5.00 -25.96
N SER A 280 -3.47 4.05 -25.04
CA SER A 280 -4.64 3.23 -24.77
C SER A 280 -4.79 2.89 -23.29
N LEU A 281 -6.01 2.51 -22.92
CA LEU A 281 -6.37 2.04 -21.59
C LEU A 281 -7.09 0.70 -21.70
N VAL A 282 -6.73 -0.23 -20.82
CA VAL A 282 -7.55 -1.39 -20.53
C VAL A 282 -8.36 -1.10 -19.28
N GLN A 283 -9.67 -0.99 -19.47
CA GLN A 283 -10.65 -0.81 -18.41
C GLN A 283 -11.22 -2.17 -18.02
N LEU A 284 -11.11 -2.53 -16.75
CA LEU A 284 -11.74 -3.69 -16.14
C LEU A 284 -13.00 -3.22 -15.41
N THR A 285 -14.15 -3.78 -15.76
CA THR A 285 -15.43 -3.51 -15.11
C THR A 285 -15.84 -4.72 -14.30
N LEU A 286 -15.99 -4.53 -12.99
CA LEU A 286 -16.42 -5.52 -12.03
C LEU A 286 -17.83 -5.18 -11.58
N THR A 287 -18.77 -6.12 -11.63
CA THR A 287 -20.14 -5.91 -11.20
C THR A 287 -20.60 -6.99 -10.23
N SER A 288 -21.54 -6.62 -9.35
CA SER A 288 -22.17 -7.47 -8.35
C SER A 288 -23.57 -6.94 -8.02
N VAL A 289 -24.32 -7.64 -7.15
CA VAL A 289 -25.64 -7.17 -6.69
C VAL A 289 -25.58 -6.26 -5.46
N ASN A 290 -24.49 -6.26 -4.70
CA ASN A 290 -24.33 -5.45 -3.48
C ASN A 290 -22.86 -5.10 -3.22
N SER A 291 -22.64 -4.07 -2.39
CA SER A 291 -21.29 -3.56 -2.11
C SER A 291 -20.35 -4.56 -1.45
N SER A 292 -20.86 -5.44 -0.57
CA SER A 292 -20.03 -6.43 0.12
C SER A 292 -19.45 -7.46 -0.86
N GLU A 293 -20.27 -7.92 -1.82
CA GLU A 293 -19.84 -8.80 -2.90
C GLU A 293 -18.86 -8.09 -3.84
N LEU A 294 -19.11 -6.82 -4.17
CA LEU A 294 -18.19 -6.03 -4.98
C LEU A 294 -16.81 -5.92 -4.33
N ASP A 295 -16.76 -5.68 -3.02
CA ASP A 295 -15.51 -5.56 -2.27
C ASP A 295 -14.71 -6.87 -2.26
N GLU A 296 -15.38 -8.01 -2.12
CA GLU A 296 -14.75 -9.34 -2.25
C GLU A 296 -14.21 -9.54 -3.65
N TRP A 297 -14.99 -9.16 -4.66
CA TRP A 297 -14.64 -9.29 -6.06
C TRP A 297 -13.44 -8.41 -6.45
N ILE A 298 -13.41 -7.18 -5.93
CA ILE A 298 -12.27 -6.28 -6.03
C ILE A 298 -11.06 -6.88 -5.29
N GLY A 299 -11.25 -7.44 -4.10
CA GLY A 299 -10.19 -8.13 -3.36
C GLY A 299 -9.55 -9.26 -4.16
N TRP A 300 -10.38 -10.06 -4.84
CA TRP A 300 -9.94 -11.13 -5.72
C TRP A 300 -9.08 -10.61 -6.88
N MET A 301 -9.54 -9.56 -7.57
CA MET A 301 -8.76 -8.88 -8.61
C MET A 301 -7.42 -8.36 -8.07
N LYS A 302 -7.45 -7.61 -6.96
CA LYS A 302 -6.26 -6.99 -6.35
C LYS A 302 -5.17 -8.03 -6.04
N SER A 303 -5.55 -9.20 -5.53
CA SER A 303 -4.59 -10.27 -5.21
C SER A 303 -3.83 -10.84 -6.41
N ARG A 304 -4.31 -10.60 -7.64
CA ARG A 304 -3.75 -11.11 -8.91
C ARG A 304 -3.14 -10.04 -9.78
N LEU A 305 -3.51 -8.80 -9.52
CA LEU A 305 -3.15 -7.66 -10.35
C LEU A 305 -1.63 -7.49 -10.46
N ALA A 306 -0.89 -7.61 -9.36
CA ALA A 306 0.57 -7.49 -9.37
C ALA A 306 1.25 -8.51 -10.30
N HIS A 307 0.73 -9.75 -10.36
CA HIS A 307 1.24 -10.76 -11.29
C HIS A 307 0.92 -10.42 -12.75
N PHE A 308 -0.29 -9.96 -13.02
CA PHE A 308 -0.69 -9.53 -14.36
C PHE A 308 0.15 -8.35 -14.87
N ILE A 309 0.40 -7.36 -14.00
CA ILE A 309 1.27 -6.21 -14.27
C ILE A 309 2.68 -6.69 -14.62
N ASN A 310 3.23 -7.63 -13.84
CA ASN A 310 4.54 -8.21 -14.11
C ASN A 310 4.60 -8.98 -15.44
N ASP A 311 3.60 -9.82 -15.73
CA ASP A 311 3.50 -10.56 -17.00
C ASP A 311 3.41 -9.58 -18.20
N CYS A 312 2.70 -8.45 -18.04
CA CYS A 312 2.64 -7.41 -19.08
C CYS A 312 4.00 -6.77 -19.39
N GLU A 313 4.87 -6.56 -18.40
CA GLU A 313 6.17 -5.96 -18.64
C GLU A 313 7.22 -7.00 -19.09
N GLU A 314 7.33 -8.11 -18.37
CA GLU A 314 8.39 -9.11 -18.60
C GLU A 314 8.12 -9.97 -19.85
N GLU A 315 6.89 -10.46 -20.04
CA GLU A 315 6.54 -11.38 -21.13
C GLU A 315 6.04 -10.65 -22.39
N CYS A 316 5.46 -9.45 -22.20
CA CYS A 316 4.90 -8.67 -23.30
C CYS A 316 5.75 -7.45 -23.68
N HIS A 317 6.79 -7.11 -22.90
CA HIS A 317 7.66 -5.95 -23.13
C HIS A 317 6.88 -4.63 -23.27
N LEU A 318 5.79 -4.50 -22.51
CA LEU A 318 4.93 -3.32 -22.52
C LEU A 318 5.30 -2.37 -21.39
N VAL A 319 5.27 -1.07 -21.69
CA VAL A 319 5.33 -0.02 -20.66
C VAL A 319 3.92 0.27 -20.17
N ILE A 320 3.71 0.08 -18.87
CA ILE A 320 2.39 0.18 -18.25
C ILE A 320 2.37 1.17 -17.09
N GLN A 321 1.29 1.91 -16.99
CA GLN A 321 0.99 2.75 -15.82
C GLN A 321 -0.31 2.27 -15.21
N THR A 322 -0.34 2.12 -13.90
CA THR A 322 -1.52 1.63 -13.18
C THR A 322 -2.17 2.78 -12.43
N GLN A 323 -3.50 2.78 -12.39
CA GLN A 323 -4.23 3.66 -11.48
C GLN A 323 -4.09 3.13 -10.05
N ASN A 324 -3.99 4.02 -9.06
CA ASN A 324 -3.93 3.64 -7.64
C ASN A 324 -5.30 3.66 -6.93
N SER A 325 -6.37 3.90 -7.68
CA SER A 325 -7.73 4.00 -7.20
C SER A 325 -8.68 3.21 -8.08
N ILE A 326 -9.83 2.85 -7.52
CA ILE A 326 -10.92 2.18 -8.21
C ILE A 326 -12.12 3.13 -8.20
N GLU A 327 -12.74 3.32 -9.34
CA GLU A 327 -13.93 4.15 -9.48
C GLU A 327 -15.18 3.30 -9.21
N TYR A 328 -15.94 3.63 -8.17
CA TYR A 328 -17.21 2.97 -7.86
C TYR A 328 -18.37 3.66 -8.58
N ARG A 329 -19.27 2.86 -9.14
CA ARG A 329 -20.46 3.29 -9.90
C ARG A 329 -21.71 2.55 -9.39
N LEU A 330 -22.88 3.04 -9.80
CA LEU A 330 -24.18 2.40 -9.55
C LEU A 330 -24.39 2.00 -8.08
N ASN A 331 -24.28 2.95 -7.14
CA ASN A 331 -24.43 2.71 -5.70
C ASN A 331 -23.51 1.59 -5.15
N ASN A 332 -22.24 1.58 -5.59
CA ASN A 332 -21.23 0.59 -5.19
C ASN A 332 -21.59 -0.86 -5.59
N THR A 333 -22.29 -1.04 -6.70
CA THR A 333 -22.53 -2.37 -7.31
C THR A 333 -21.65 -2.61 -8.54
N GLU A 334 -21.03 -1.56 -9.07
CA GLU A 334 -20.06 -1.60 -10.16
C GLU A 334 -18.76 -0.91 -9.75
N ALA A 335 -17.63 -1.46 -10.19
CA ALA A 335 -16.31 -0.88 -10.03
C ALA A 335 -15.53 -0.91 -11.36
N LEU A 336 -14.87 0.21 -11.66
CA LEU A 336 -14.01 0.36 -12.82
C LEU A 336 -12.56 0.53 -12.38
N TYR A 337 -11.66 -0.25 -12.98
CA TYR A 337 -10.22 -0.14 -12.80
C TYR A 337 -9.51 0.00 -14.14
N SER A 338 -8.62 0.99 -14.26
CA SER A 338 -7.94 1.29 -15.53
C SER A 338 -6.44 1.05 -15.45
N ILE A 339 -5.89 0.47 -16.53
CA ILE A 339 -4.45 0.27 -16.73
C ILE A 339 -4.09 0.93 -18.06
N ALA A 340 -3.11 1.82 -18.04
CA ALA A 340 -2.66 2.60 -19.18
C ALA A 340 -1.47 1.94 -19.88
N PHE A 341 -1.46 2.02 -21.21
CA PHE A 341 -0.44 1.46 -22.09
C PHE A 341 0.04 2.52 -23.10
N GLN A 342 1.33 2.46 -23.46
CA GLN A 342 1.92 3.36 -24.47
C GLN A 342 1.66 2.94 -25.92
N LEU A 343 1.02 1.79 -26.13
CA LEU A 343 0.58 1.32 -27.45
C LEU A 343 -0.83 1.82 -27.75
N ASP A 344 -1.11 2.07 -29.02
CA ASP A 344 -2.48 2.36 -29.46
C ASP A 344 -3.38 1.12 -29.30
N PRO A 345 -4.72 1.29 -29.25
CA PRO A 345 -5.65 0.20 -29.00
C PRO A 345 -5.54 -0.95 -30.02
N GLN A 346 -5.35 -0.65 -31.31
CA GLN A 346 -5.32 -1.67 -32.36
C GLN A 346 -4.07 -2.55 -32.23
N THR A 347 -2.90 -1.93 -32.04
CA THR A 347 -1.64 -2.65 -31.82
C THR A 347 -1.70 -3.48 -30.53
N LEU A 348 -2.28 -2.94 -29.46
CA LEU A 348 -2.42 -3.68 -28.20
C LEU A 348 -3.33 -4.91 -28.34
N ILE A 349 -4.46 -4.78 -29.06
CA ILE A 349 -5.38 -5.91 -29.33
C ILE A 349 -4.69 -7.00 -30.16
N GLN A 350 -3.87 -6.62 -31.14
CA GLN A 350 -3.15 -7.55 -32.00
C GLN A 350 -1.92 -8.18 -31.32
N HIS A 351 -1.51 -7.66 -30.17
CA HIS A 351 -0.33 -8.13 -29.45
C HIS A 351 -0.58 -9.50 -28.80
N ARG A 352 -0.19 -10.57 -29.50
CA ARG A 352 -0.49 -11.98 -29.14
C ARG A 352 -0.13 -12.34 -27.68
N ASN A 353 1.06 -11.96 -27.21
CA ASN A 353 1.48 -12.26 -25.83
C ASN A 353 0.59 -11.54 -24.80
N PHE A 354 0.17 -10.32 -25.12
CA PHE A 354 -0.70 -9.55 -24.24
C PHE A 354 -2.11 -10.15 -24.20
N SER A 355 -2.68 -10.50 -25.36
CA SER A 355 -3.98 -11.18 -25.41
C SER A 355 -3.99 -12.48 -24.60
N ASN A 356 -2.89 -13.25 -24.66
CA ASN A 356 -2.73 -14.47 -23.87
C ASN A 356 -2.62 -14.16 -22.36
N CYS A 357 -1.82 -13.16 -21.98
CA CYS A 357 -1.68 -12.75 -20.57
C CYS A 357 -2.99 -12.22 -19.99
N LEU A 358 -3.72 -11.40 -20.75
CA LEU A 358 -5.03 -10.87 -20.36
C LEU A 358 -6.05 -12.00 -20.20
N LYS A 359 -6.09 -12.95 -21.14
CA LYS A 359 -6.95 -14.13 -21.03
C LYS A 359 -6.62 -14.95 -19.79
N LYS A 360 -5.34 -15.28 -19.57
CA LYS A 360 -4.86 -16.00 -18.38
C LYS A 360 -5.27 -15.29 -17.09
N PHE A 361 -5.18 -13.96 -17.04
CA PHE A 361 -5.62 -13.17 -15.88
C PHE A 361 -7.14 -13.26 -15.67
N LEU A 362 -7.94 -13.08 -16.73
CA LEU A 362 -9.39 -13.15 -16.67
C LEU A 362 -9.90 -14.56 -16.30
N ASP A 363 -9.23 -15.61 -16.79
CA ASP A 363 -9.57 -17.00 -16.46
C ASP A 363 -9.45 -17.29 -14.96
N GLN A 364 -8.57 -16.59 -14.24
CA GLN A 364 -8.44 -16.74 -12.78
C GLN A 364 -9.67 -16.25 -12.00
N PHE A 365 -10.54 -15.43 -12.60
CA PHE A 365 -11.80 -15.04 -11.97
C PHE A 365 -12.80 -16.20 -11.92
N ASN A 366 -12.70 -17.16 -12.84
CA ASN A 366 -13.48 -18.39 -12.79
C ASN A 366 -13.07 -19.30 -11.61
N LEU A 367 -11.88 -19.09 -11.05
CA LEU A 367 -11.33 -19.86 -9.94
C LEU A 367 -11.58 -19.22 -8.56
N CYS A 368 -12.40 -18.15 -8.50
CA CYS A 368 -12.71 -17.51 -7.23
C CYS A 368 -13.50 -18.44 -6.30
N PRO A 369 -12.99 -18.72 -5.08
CA PRO A 369 -13.74 -19.38 -4.04
C PRO A 369 -15.04 -18.63 -3.80
N ASN A 370 -16.14 -19.36 -3.63
CA ASN A 370 -17.47 -18.79 -3.34
C ASN A 370 -17.96 -17.78 -4.40
N ARG A 371 -17.49 -17.88 -5.65
CA ARG A 371 -17.99 -17.03 -6.73
C ARG A 371 -19.51 -17.18 -6.87
N LYS A 372 -20.21 -16.05 -6.80
CA LYS A 372 -21.65 -15.96 -7.04
C LYS A 372 -21.93 -15.64 -8.52
N GLU A 373 -23.08 -16.03 -9.03
CA GLU A 373 -23.50 -15.71 -10.41
C GLU A 373 -23.65 -14.20 -10.66
N SER A 374 -23.91 -13.44 -9.60
CA SER A 374 -23.93 -11.98 -9.60
C SER A 374 -22.58 -11.35 -9.91
N MET A 375 -21.47 -12.03 -9.60
CA MET A 375 -20.11 -11.51 -9.75
C MET A 375 -19.62 -11.67 -11.19
N LYS A 376 -19.60 -10.56 -11.93
CA LYS A 376 -19.16 -10.53 -13.33
C LYS A 376 -17.95 -9.62 -13.50
N ILE A 377 -17.13 -9.97 -14.49
CA ILE A 377 -16.01 -9.15 -14.92
C ILE A 377 -16.06 -9.04 -16.45
N SER A 378 -15.85 -7.82 -16.94
CA SER A 378 -15.65 -7.54 -18.36
C SER A 378 -14.47 -6.60 -18.53
N HIS A 379 -13.98 -6.49 -19.76
CA HIS A 379 -12.91 -5.55 -20.09
C HIS A 379 -13.19 -4.84 -21.41
N LYS A 380 -12.67 -3.62 -21.53
CA LYS A 380 -12.69 -2.81 -22.76
C LYS A 380 -11.30 -2.22 -22.97
N ILE A 381 -10.86 -2.17 -24.22
CA ILE A 381 -9.65 -1.46 -24.61
C ILE A 381 -10.10 -0.19 -25.33
N ILE A 382 -9.69 0.98 -24.82
CA ILE A 382 -10.12 2.29 -25.34
C ILE A 382 -8.93 3.18 -25.67
N SER A 383 -9.16 4.13 -26.58
CA SER A 383 -8.21 5.21 -26.83
C SER A 383 -8.27 6.25 -25.70
N ILE A 384 -7.23 7.09 -25.61
CA ILE A 384 -7.22 8.20 -24.65
C ILE A 384 -8.28 9.26 -24.97
N ASP A 385 -8.61 9.44 -26.25
CA ASP A 385 -9.64 10.39 -26.66
C ASP A 385 -11.03 9.91 -26.23
N ASP A 386 -11.33 8.62 -26.42
CA ASP A 386 -12.56 8.01 -25.92
C ASP A 386 -12.66 8.09 -24.40
N TRP A 387 -11.55 7.85 -23.69
CA TRP A 387 -11.52 7.99 -22.23
C TRP A 387 -11.80 9.42 -21.77
N LYS A 388 -11.21 10.43 -22.42
CA LYS A 388 -11.46 11.84 -22.10
C LYS A 388 -12.94 12.19 -22.33
N LEU A 389 -13.53 11.70 -23.42
CA LEU A 389 -14.95 11.87 -23.70
C LEU A 389 -15.82 11.23 -22.61
N GLU A 390 -15.48 10.02 -22.15
CA GLU A 390 -16.17 9.34 -21.05
C GLU A 390 -16.08 10.13 -19.73
N GLN A 391 -14.94 10.78 -19.43
CA GLN A 391 -14.79 11.61 -18.23
C GLN A 391 -15.56 12.94 -18.28
N MET A 392 -15.83 13.46 -19.48
CA MET A 392 -16.63 14.68 -19.67
C MET A 392 -18.14 14.45 -19.56
N GLN A 393 -18.61 13.21 -19.64
CA GLN A 393 -20.03 12.93 -19.44
C GLN A 393 -20.43 13.13 -17.98
N PRO A 394 -21.63 13.71 -17.72
CA PRO A 394 -22.09 13.94 -16.35
C PRO A 394 -22.19 12.61 -15.60
N LYS A 395 -21.34 12.43 -14.58
CA LYS A 395 -21.43 11.30 -13.66
C LYS A 395 -22.79 11.38 -12.97
N PRO A 396 -23.56 10.28 -12.89
CA PRO A 396 -24.86 10.28 -12.22
C PRO A 396 -24.67 10.83 -10.80
N GLN A 397 -25.41 11.91 -10.50
CA GLN A 397 -25.28 12.65 -9.26
C GLN A 397 -25.40 11.69 -8.06
N ARG A 398 -24.41 11.72 -7.17
CA ARG A 398 -24.56 11.19 -5.81
C ARG A 398 -25.75 11.93 -5.19
N ILE A 399 -26.88 11.24 -5.02
CA ILE A 399 -27.85 11.63 -4.01
C ILE A 399 -27.17 11.28 -2.68
N ILE A 400 -26.43 12.25 -2.13
CA ILE A 400 -25.94 12.19 -0.76
C ILE A 400 -27.19 12.24 0.12
N LYS A 401 -27.49 11.14 0.81
CA LYS A 401 -28.42 11.13 1.94
C LYS A 401 -27.63 11.21 3.22
#